data_AF-A0A962IGN4-F1
#
_entry.id   AF-A0A962IGN4-F1
#
_cell.length_a   1.000
_cell.length_b   1.000
_cell.length_c   1.000
_cell.angle_alpha   90.00
_cell.angle_beta   90.00
_cell.angle_gamma   90.00
#
_symmetry.space_group_name_H-M   'P 1'
#
loop_
_entity.id
_entity.type
_entity.pdbx_description
1 polymer ?
#
loop_
_entity_poly.entity_id
_entity_poly.type
_entity_poly.pdbx_seq_one_letter_code
_entity_poly.pdbx_strand_id
1 'polypeptide(L)'
;ELQMLLHQHPVNQARERQGQLPVNSLWLWGLNDPVYAPSRKGELPGTVALQQLAGGGFRGRILAAMAGIPWQADADITAVTGLSDGQAVPGAVLLACPELLPPLWRDAPEDWQQVLQSLDTKLFRELAQQRQAGRWQVKLHDGSGRVWDCGPVPFWRRWRRRAVFDFSRPPPPPRPDPEAWM
;
A
#
# COMPACT_ATOMS: atom_id res chain seq x y z
N GLU A 1 11.87 -10.04 34.22
CA GLU A 1 10.49 -10.35 34.66
C GLU A 1 9.61 -11.07 33.62
N LEU A 2 9.35 -10.51 32.43
CA LEU A 2 8.38 -11.10 31.47
C LEU A 2 8.66 -12.58 31.13
N GLN A 3 9.92 -12.95 30.94
CA GLN A 3 10.30 -14.33 30.63
C GLN A 3 9.95 -15.31 31.76
N MET A 4 10.16 -14.92 33.03
CA MET A 4 9.79 -15.74 34.18
C MET A 4 8.26 -15.91 34.26
N LEU A 5 7.51 -14.84 33.98
CA LEU A 5 6.06 -14.85 33.95
C LEU A 5 5.52 -15.77 32.83
N LEU A 6 6.08 -15.66 31.62
CA LEU A 6 5.68 -16.51 30.50
C LEU A 6 6.03 -17.98 30.75
N HIS A 7 7.19 -18.26 31.35
CA HIS A 7 7.59 -19.63 31.66
C HIS A 7 6.61 -20.31 32.61
N GLN A 8 6.16 -19.61 33.64
CA GLN A 8 5.22 -20.15 34.63
C GLN A 8 3.75 -20.10 34.17
N HIS A 9 3.46 -19.55 32.99
CA HIS A 9 2.10 -19.32 32.53
C HIS A 9 1.32 -20.64 32.34
N PRO A 10 0.08 -20.76 32.86
CA PRO A 10 -0.69 -22.01 32.80
C PRO A 10 -0.87 -22.58 31.40
N VAL A 11 -0.95 -21.73 30.38
CA VAL A 11 -1.03 -22.16 28.96
C VAL A 11 0.24 -22.91 28.54
N ASN A 12 1.43 -22.46 28.97
CA ASN A 12 2.68 -23.14 28.64
C ASN A 12 2.79 -24.49 29.36
N GLN A 13 2.36 -24.56 30.63
CA GLN A 13 2.29 -25.84 31.34
C GLN A 13 1.33 -26.83 30.64
N ALA A 14 0.19 -26.36 30.12
CA ALA A 14 -0.74 -27.19 29.37
C ALA A 14 -0.17 -27.64 28.02
N ARG A 15 0.55 -26.77 27.31
CA ARG A 15 1.24 -27.10 26.06
C ARG A 15 2.30 -28.17 26.29
N GLU A 16 3.11 -28.04 27.33
CA GLU A 16 4.15 -29.02 27.68
C GLU A 16 3.54 -30.38 28.04
N ARG A 17 2.45 -30.41 28.80
CA ARG A 17 1.70 -31.67 29.07
C ARG A 17 1.15 -32.33 27.81
N GLN A 18 0.90 -31.56 26.76
CA GLN A 18 0.45 -32.04 25.45
C GLN A 18 1.61 -32.31 24.48
N GLY A 19 2.88 -32.21 24.92
CA GLY A 19 4.06 -32.38 24.06
C GLY A 19 4.28 -31.24 23.06
N GLN A 20 3.63 -30.10 23.24
CA GLN A 20 3.78 -28.91 22.40
C GLN A 20 4.87 -27.98 22.95
N LEU A 21 5.53 -27.25 22.06
CA LEU A 21 6.54 -26.25 22.45
C LEU A 21 5.92 -25.07 23.21
N PRO A 22 6.50 -24.63 24.35
CA PRO A 22 6.03 -23.47 25.09
C PRO A 22 6.32 -22.16 24.34
N VAL A 23 5.48 -21.15 24.55
CA VAL A 23 5.66 -19.78 24.06
C VAL A 23 6.19 -18.93 25.22
N ASN A 24 7.49 -19.01 25.48
CA ASN A 24 8.12 -18.43 26.68
C ASN A 24 9.03 -17.22 26.40
N SER A 25 9.08 -16.76 25.15
CA SER A 25 9.93 -15.66 24.71
C SER A 25 9.09 -14.64 23.94
N LEU A 26 9.38 -13.36 24.12
CA LEU A 26 8.81 -12.26 23.34
C LEU A 26 9.94 -11.54 22.60
N TRP A 27 9.87 -11.53 21.28
CA TRP A 27 10.80 -10.78 20.45
C TRP A 27 10.16 -9.45 20.02
N LEU A 28 10.61 -8.36 20.64
CA LEU A 28 10.17 -7.03 20.27
C LEU A 28 10.98 -6.56 19.05
N TRP A 29 10.27 -6.18 17.98
CA TRP A 29 10.86 -5.58 16.78
C TRP A 29 10.02 -4.39 16.32
N GLY A 30 10.56 -3.60 15.39
CA GLY A 30 9.81 -2.48 14.79
C GLY A 30 9.52 -1.35 15.77
N LEU A 31 10.31 -1.23 16.83
CA LEU A 31 10.33 -0.04 17.68
C LEU A 31 10.78 1.13 16.81
N ASN A 32 9.89 2.10 16.66
CA ASN A 32 10.19 3.38 16.05
C ASN A 32 10.01 4.43 17.14
N ASP A 33 10.74 5.53 17.05
CA ASP A 33 10.36 6.73 17.80
C ASP A 33 8.89 7.04 17.48
N PRO A 34 8.09 7.49 18.47
CA PRO A 34 6.72 7.87 18.20
C PRO A 34 6.74 8.84 17.04
N VAL A 35 6.17 8.40 15.91
CA VAL A 35 5.95 9.27 14.77
C VAL A 35 5.01 10.32 15.29
N TYR A 36 5.56 11.48 15.66
CA TYR A 36 4.78 12.68 15.82
C TYR A 36 4.11 12.86 14.48
N ALA A 37 2.84 12.47 14.39
CA ALA A 37 2.01 12.76 13.25
C ALA A 37 2.24 14.26 12.99
N PRO A 38 2.77 14.65 11.82
CA PRO A 38 3.07 16.04 11.57
C PRO A 38 1.80 16.80 11.93
N SER A 39 1.92 17.68 12.93
CA SER A 39 0.84 18.55 13.36
C SER A 39 0.18 19.09 12.10
N ARG A 40 -1.16 19.11 12.07
CA ARG A 40 -2.03 19.51 10.95
C ARG A 40 -1.74 20.90 10.31
N LYS A 41 -0.57 21.50 10.52
CA LYS A 41 -0.10 22.75 9.95
C LYS A 41 1.06 22.50 9.01
N GLY A 42 0.76 22.56 7.71
CA GLY A 42 1.71 22.46 6.62
C GLY A 42 1.29 21.37 5.66
N GLU A 43 0.25 21.64 4.86
CA GLU A 43 0.03 20.89 3.63
C GLU A 43 1.35 20.88 2.86
N LEU A 44 2.00 19.71 2.79
CA LEU A 44 3.10 19.54 1.85
C LEU A 44 2.53 19.87 0.45
N PRO A 45 3.18 20.72 -0.36
CA PRO A 45 2.66 21.07 -1.67
C PRO A 45 2.33 19.81 -2.49
N GLY A 46 1.06 19.66 -2.90
CA GLY A 46 0.59 18.48 -3.63
C GLY A 46 0.08 17.32 -2.78
N THR A 47 -0.03 17.47 -1.45
CA THR A 47 -0.73 16.49 -0.59
C THR A 47 -2.23 16.68 -0.66
N VAL A 48 -2.96 15.59 -0.90
CA VAL A 48 -4.43 15.61 -0.86
C VAL A 48 -4.86 15.27 0.54
N ALA A 49 -5.73 16.09 1.14
CA ALA A 49 -6.32 15.80 2.44
C ALA A 49 -7.16 14.51 2.34
N LEU A 50 -6.63 13.43 2.92
CA LEU A 50 -7.34 12.18 3.06
C LEU A 50 -8.49 12.37 4.05
N GLN A 51 -9.70 12.02 3.64
CA GLN A 51 -10.88 12.09 4.48
C GLN A 51 -11.25 10.76 5.09
N GLN A 52 -10.81 9.65 4.48
CA GLN A 52 -11.17 8.32 4.91
C GLN A 52 -10.13 7.30 4.46
N LEU A 53 -9.98 6.24 5.25
CA LEU A 53 -9.23 5.04 4.88
C LEU A 53 -10.15 3.82 4.95
N ALA A 54 -10.14 3.00 3.91
CA ALA A 54 -10.83 1.70 3.91
C ALA A 54 -9.84 0.57 3.61
N GLY A 55 -10.06 -0.59 4.22
CA GLY A 55 -9.16 -1.74 4.10
C GLY A 55 -7.91 -1.65 4.97
N GLY A 56 -6.84 -2.35 4.56
CA GLY A 56 -5.55 -2.35 5.25
C GLY A 56 -5.52 -3.14 6.58
N GLY A 57 -6.62 -3.79 6.95
CA GLY A 57 -6.77 -4.57 8.18
C GLY A 57 -6.37 -3.79 9.43
N PHE A 58 -5.64 -4.45 10.33
CA PHE A 58 -5.17 -3.83 11.57
C PHE A 58 -4.29 -2.59 11.35
N ARG A 59 -3.42 -2.61 10.33
CA ARG A 59 -2.54 -1.48 10.01
C ARG A 59 -3.35 -0.27 9.51
N GLY A 60 -4.32 -0.51 8.64
CA GLY A 60 -5.23 0.53 8.16
C GLY A 60 -5.97 1.22 9.31
N ARG A 61 -6.52 0.43 10.24
CA ARG A 61 -7.20 0.94 11.44
C ARG A 61 -6.31 1.84 12.30
N ILE A 62 -5.08 1.41 12.58
CA ILE A 62 -4.14 2.21 13.39
C ILE A 62 -3.78 3.50 12.67
N LEU A 63 -3.44 3.43 11.38
CA LEU A 63 -3.05 4.60 10.60
C LEU A 63 -4.18 5.63 10.52
N ALA A 64 -5.42 5.19 10.31
CA ALA A 64 -6.58 6.06 10.32
C ALA A 64 -6.80 6.73 11.68
N ALA A 65 -6.66 5.98 12.78
CA ALA A 65 -6.75 6.51 14.14
C ALA A 65 -5.65 7.55 14.43
N MET A 66 -4.41 7.28 14.00
CA MET A 66 -3.29 8.22 14.13
C MET A 66 -3.50 9.50 13.29
N ALA A 67 -4.10 9.37 12.12
CA ALA A 67 -4.42 10.49 11.23
C ALA A 67 -5.71 11.25 11.63
N GLY A 68 -6.49 10.72 12.57
CA GLY A 68 -7.77 11.30 12.99
C GLY A 68 -8.84 11.27 11.88
N ILE A 69 -8.85 10.21 11.06
CA ILE A 69 -9.84 10.01 9.97
C ILE A 69 -10.64 8.72 10.20
N PRO A 70 -11.89 8.64 9.70
CA PRO A 70 -12.70 7.42 9.73
C PRO A 70 -12.01 6.23 9.06
N TRP A 71 -12.24 5.04 9.61
CA TRP A 71 -11.77 3.76 9.09
C TRP A 71 -12.93 2.81 8.80
N GLN A 72 -12.81 2.06 7.71
CA GLN A 72 -13.70 0.95 7.37
C GLN A 72 -12.90 -0.33 7.09
N ALA A 73 -13.41 -1.47 7.54
CA ALA A 73 -12.70 -2.74 7.46
C ALA A 73 -12.56 -3.23 6.02
N ASP A 74 -13.64 -3.15 5.25
CA ASP A 74 -13.67 -3.62 3.87
C ASP A 74 -13.21 -2.52 2.92
N ALA A 75 -12.34 -2.87 1.97
CA ALA A 75 -11.95 -1.99 0.87
C ALA A 75 -13.03 -2.00 -0.23
N ASP A 76 -14.27 -1.62 0.12
CA ASP A 76 -15.39 -1.53 -0.80
C ASP A 76 -15.75 -0.06 -1.09
N ILE A 77 -15.98 0.23 -2.36
CA ILE A 77 -16.46 1.52 -2.88
C ILE A 77 -17.82 1.87 -2.28
N THR A 78 -18.69 0.89 -2.05
CA THR A 78 -20.06 1.14 -1.57
C THR A 78 -20.09 1.67 -0.13
N ALA A 79 -19.07 1.34 0.65
CA ALA A 79 -18.96 1.71 2.06
C ALA A 79 -18.32 3.09 2.25
N VAL A 80 -17.46 3.52 1.33
CA VAL A 80 -16.80 4.83 1.41
C VAL A 80 -17.84 5.96 1.32
N THR A 81 -17.92 6.75 2.38
CA THR A 81 -18.93 7.79 2.54
C THR A 81 -18.83 8.83 1.42
N GLY A 82 -19.90 9.00 0.64
CA GLY A 82 -19.97 9.93 -0.50
C GLY A 82 -19.82 9.29 -1.90
N LEU A 83 -19.52 7.98 -1.99
CA LEU A 83 -19.50 7.25 -3.26
C LEU A 83 -20.89 6.81 -3.74
N SER A 84 -21.80 6.48 -2.82
CA SER A 84 -23.11 5.87 -3.13
C SER A 84 -24.25 6.88 -3.36
N ASP A 85 -24.20 8.06 -2.71
CA ASP A 85 -25.32 9.03 -2.72
C ASP A 85 -25.19 10.14 -3.77
N GLY A 86 -24.18 10.08 -4.64
CA GLY A 86 -24.00 11.06 -5.73
C GLY A 86 -23.67 12.49 -5.29
N GLN A 87 -23.57 12.75 -3.99
CA GLN A 87 -23.02 14.00 -3.45
C GLN A 87 -21.50 13.88 -3.39
N ALA A 88 -20.83 14.37 -4.43
CA ALA A 88 -19.38 14.46 -4.47
C ALA A 88 -18.89 15.38 -3.34
N VAL A 89 -18.47 14.79 -2.22
CA VAL A 89 -17.75 15.53 -1.19
C VAL A 89 -16.32 15.73 -1.68
N PRO A 90 -15.81 16.96 -1.77
CA PRO A 90 -14.43 17.19 -2.17
C PRO A 90 -13.49 16.59 -1.12
N GLY A 91 -12.69 15.58 -1.49
CA GLY A 91 -11.77 14.88 -0.60
C GLY A 91 -11.15 13.64 -1.25
N ALA A 92 -10.01 13.17 -0.75
CA ALA A 92 -9.44 11.90 -1.18
C ALA A 92 -9.73 10.77 -0.19
N VAL A 93 -9.93 9.58 -0.72
CA VAL A 93 -10.10 8.35 0.05
C VAL A 93 -8.95 7.42 -0.31
N LEU A 94 -8.37 6.78 0.71
CA LEU A 94 -7.35 5.76 0.54
C LEU A 94 -7.97 4.36 0.67
N LEU A 95 -7.90 3.57 -0.41
CA LEU A 95 -8.25 2.15 -0.41
C LEU A 95 -6.97 1.33 -0.27
N ALA A 96 -6.80 0.67 0.87
CA ALA A 96 -5.66 -0.19 1.14
C ALA A 96 -6.02 -1.66 0.91
N CYS A 97 -5.44 -2.27 -0.13
CA CYS A 97 -5.70 -3.65 -0.54
C CYS A 97 -4.47 -4.55 -0.27
N PRO A 98 -4.21 -4.99 0.98
CA PRO A 98 -3.06 -5.81 1.32
C PRO A 98 -3.21 -7.29 0.93
N GLU A 99 -4.34 -7.70 0.36
CA GLU A 99 -4.69 -9.11 0.08
C GLU A 99 -3.72 -9.78 -0.90
N LEU A 100 -3.04 -9.00 -1.73
CA LEU A 100 -2.01 -9.49 -2.65
C LEU A 100 -0.67 -9.81 -1.96
N LEU A 101 -0.45 -9.34 -0.72
CA LEU A 101 0.81 -9.56 0.00
C LEU A 101 0.98 -11.01 0.53
N PRO A 102 -0.03 -11.63 1.19
CA PRO A 102 0.11 -13.01 1.65
C PRO A 102 0.45 -14.05 0.57
N PRO A 103 -0.17 -14.06 -0.63
CA PRO A 103 0.24 -14.99 -1.68
C PRO A 103 1.61 -14.64 -2.28
N LEU A 104 1.98 -13.34 -2.32
CA LEU A 104 3.32 -12.91 -2.75
C LEU A 104 4.42 -13.43 -1.79
N TRP A 105 4.22 -13.34 -0.48
CA TRP A 105 5.19 -13.83 0.52
C TRP A 105 5.33 -15.35 0.53
N ARG A 106 4.30 -16.07 0.09
CA ARG A 106 4.28 -17.53 0.00
C ARG A 106 4.79 -18.04 -1.35
N ASP A 107 5.14 -17.15 -2.28
CA ASP A 107 5.52 -17.48 -3.65
C ASP A 107 4.47 -18.36 -4.35
N ALA A 108 3.19 -17.99 -4.18
CA ALA A 108 2.03 -18.74 -4.69
C ALA A 108 1.36 -17.97 -5.84
N PRO A 109 1.82 -18.14 -7.10
CA PRO A 109 1.37 -17.32 -8.22
C PRO A 109 -0.10 -17.56 -8.59
N GLU A 110 -0.63 -18.77 -8.44
CA GLU A 110 -2.03 -19.09 -8.71
C GLU A 110 -2.96 -18.43 -7.69
N ASP A 111 -2.62 -18.51 -6.40
CA ASP A 111 -3.34 -17.81 -5.32
C ASP A 111 -3.31 -16.29 -5.57
N TRP A 112 -2.15 -15.76 -5.95
CA TRP A 112 -1.99 -14.34 -6.25
C TRP A 112 -2.91 -13.91 -7.40
N GLN A 113 -2.97 -14.69 -8.47
CA GLN A 113 -3.84 -14.42 -9.62
C GLN A 113 -5.32 -14.47 -9.22
N GLN A 114 -5.74 -15.43 -8.39
CA GLN A 114 -7.11 -15.53 -7.90
C GLN A 114 -7.51 -14.32 -7.05
N VAL A 115 -6.62 -13.89 -6.15
CA VAL A 115 -6.86 -12.68 -5.34
C VAL A 115 -6.97 -11.45 -6.23
N LEU A 116 -6.11 -11.31 -7.24
CA LEU A 116 -6.19 -10.20 -8.18
C LEU A 116 -7.51 -10.19 -8.97
N GLN A 117 -7.98 -11.35 -9.44
CA GLN A 117 -9.28 -11.47 -10.13
C GLN A 117 -10.46 -11.10 -9.22
N SER A 118 -10.40 -11.47 -7.94
CA SER A 118 -11.39 -11.10 -6.94
C SER A 118 -11.42 -9.57 -6.74
N LEU A 119 -10.26 -8.93 -6.62
CA LEU A 119 -10.14 -7.47 -6.53
C LEU A 119 -10.64 -6.78 -7.81
N ASP A 120 -10.36 -7.33 -8.98
CA ASP A 120 -10.86 -6.78 -10.24
C ASP A 120 -12.39 -6.72 -10.27
N THR A 121 -13.02 -7.83 -9.87
CA THR A 121 -14.48 -7.98 -9.88
C THR A 121 -15.14 -7.11 -8.83
N LYS A 122 -14.59 -7.06 -7.61
CA LYS A 122 -15.20 -6.34 -6.48
C LYS A 122 -14.92 -4.84 -6.49
N LEU A 123 -13.77 -4.44 -7.02
CA LEU A 123 -13.26 -3.07 -6.83
C LEU A 123 -12.89 -2.40 -8.15
N PHE A 124 -11.98 -2.97 -8.95
CA PHE A 124 -11.41 -2.23 -10.09
C PHE A 124 -12.44 -1.94 -11.18
N ARG A 125 -13.38 -2.86 -11.42
CA ARG A 125 -14.45 -2.66 -12.41
C ARG A 125 -15.32 -1.45 -12.07
N GLU A 126 -15.74 -1.34 -10.82
CA GLU A 126 -16.58 -0.24 -10.35
C GLU A 126 -15.79 1.08 -10.35
N LEU A 127 -14.53 1.09 -9.88
CA LEU A 127 -13.66 2.26 -9.99
C LEU A 127 -13.50 2.73 -11.43
N ALA A 128 -13.34 1.79 -12.37
CA ALA A 128 -13.22 2.10 -13.78
C ALA A 128 -14.50 2.73 -14.36
N GLN A 129 -15.67 2.24 -13.98
CA GLN A 129 -16.97 2.80 -14.41
C GLN A 129 -17.18 4.22 -13.85
N GLN A 130 -16.99 4.40 -12.55
CA GLN A 130 -17.14 5.69 -11.88
C GLN A 130 -16.15 6.74 -12.40
N ARG A 131 -14.94 6.29 -12.74
CA ARG A 131 -13.92 7.10 -13.41
C ARG A 131 -14.33 7.48 -14.84
N GLN A 132 -14.84 6.55 -15.65
CA GLN A 132 -15.31 6.82 -17.01
C GLN A 132 -16.47 7.82 -17.02
N ALA A 133 -17.32 7.78 -16.00
CA ALA A 133 -18.38 8.78 -15.77
C ALA A 133 -17.85 10.17 -15.35
N GLY A 134 -16.52 10.34 -15.22
CA GLY A 134 -15.89 11.62 -14.85
C GLY A 134 -16.07 12.00 -13.38
N ARG A 135 -16.59 11.11 -12.55
CA ARG A 135 -16.90 11.39 -11.14
C ARG A 135 -15.68 11.28 -10.24
N TRP A 136 -14.68 10.47 -10.61
CA TRP A 136 -13.52 10.18 -9.78
C TRP A 136 -12.21 10.24 -10.56
N GLN A 137 -11.19 10.78 -9.89
CA GLN A 137 -9.80 10.57 -10.29
C GLN A 137 -9.23 9.41 -9.48
N VAL A 138 -8.54 8.48 -10.15
CA VAL A 138 -8.01 7.27 -9.52
C VAL A 138 -6.50 7.28 -9.66
N LYS A 139 -5.81 7.14 -8.52
CA LYS A 139 -4.36 6.97 -8.45
C LYS A 139 -4.05 5.60 -7.87
N LEU A 140 -3.23 4.82 -8.56
CA LEU A 140 -2.79 3.51 -8.09
C LEU A 140 -1.38 3.62 -7.52
N HIS A 141 -1.22 3.16 -6.28
CA HIS A 141 0.07 3.02 -5.62
C HIS A 141 0.48 1.55 -5.65
N ASP A 142 1.60 1.23 -6.29
CA ASP A 142 2.02 -0.17 -6.48
C ASP A 142 2.88 -0.72 -5.33
N GLY A 143 3.07 0.06 -4.26
CA GLY A 143 3.89 -0.31 -3.11
C GLY A 143 5.39 -0.15 -3.32
N SER A 144 5.87 0.11 -4.54
CA SER A 144 7.29 0.41 -4.84
C SER A 144 7.65 1.89 -4.69
N GLY A 145 6.69 2.72 -4.28
CA GLY A 145 6.80 4.18 -4.27
C GLY A 145 6.39 4.84 -5.59
N ARG A 146 6.06 4.05 -6.63
CA ARG A 146 5.50 4.59 -7.88
C ARG A 146 4.01 4.83 -7.74
N VAL A 147 3.56 5.89 -8.39
CA VAL A 147 2.16 6.30 -8.45
C VAL A 147 1.75 6.37 -9.90
N TRP A 148 0.64 5.72 -10.22
CA TRP A 148 0.07 5.66 -11.55
C TRP A 148 -1.23 6.47 -11.55
N ASP A 149 -1.24 7.58 -12.30
CA ASP A 149 -2.48 8.28 -12.59
C ASP A 149 -3.26 7.43 -13.61
N CYS A 150 -4.32 6.77 -13.16
CA CYS A 150 -5.25 6.11 -14.05
C CYS A 150 -5.96 7.25 -14.78
N GLY A 151 -5.68 7.43 -16.08
CA GLY A 151 -6.00 8.62 -16.90
C GLY A 151 -6.31 8.19 -18.34
N PRO A 152 -7.13 8.88 -19.16
CA PRO A 152 -6.97 8.70 -20.59
C PRO A 152 -5.52 9.08 -20.92
N VAL A 153 -4.79 8.20 -21.59
CA VAL A 153 -3.42 8.52 -22.01
C VAL A 153 -3.53 9.73 -22.94
N PRO A 154 -2.94 10.89 -22.58
CA PRO A 154 -3.01 12.06 -23.44
C PRO A 154 -2.48 11.69 -24.82
N PHE A 155 -3.20 12.06 -25.88
CA PHE A 155 -2.89 11.60 -27.23
C PHE A 155 -1.43 11.90 -27.62
N TRP A 156 -0.84 12.99 -27.11
CA TRP A 156 0.57 13.37 -27.32
C TRP A 156 1.59 12.41 -26.67
N ARG A 157 1.22 11.65 -25.62
CA ARG A 157 2.08 10.60 -25.05
C ARG A 157 2.15 9.34 -25.92
N ARG A 158 1.16 9.12 -26.79
CA ARG A 158 1.19 8.06 -27.82
C ARG A 158 2.26 8.31 -28.90
N TRP A 159 2.62 9.58 -29.11
CA TRP A 159 3.63 10.00 -30.09
C TRP A 159 5.06 10.03 -29.53
N ARG A 160 5.24 9.87 -28.21
CA ARG A 160 6.57 9.57 -27.66
C ARG A 160 6.87 8.11 -28.01
N ARG A 161 7.62 7.88 -29.09
CA ARG A 161 8.20 6.56 -29.39
C ARG A 161 8.82 6.02 -28.11
N ARG A 162 8.45 4.79 -27.72
CA ARG A 162 9.20 4.05 -26.70
C ARG A 162 10.66 4.07 -27.15
N ALA A 163 11.54 4.69 -26.38
CA ALA A 163 12.96 4.42 -26.53
C ALA A 163 13.10 2.93 -26.24
N VAL A 164 13.22 2.13 -27.31
CA VAL A 164 13.64 0.75 -27.19
C VAL A 164 15.02 0.84 -26.52
N PHE A 165 15.16 0.24 -25.34
CA PHE A 165 16.47 0.03 -24.76
C PHE A 165 17.23 -0.87 -25.72
N ASP A 166 18.05 -0.26 -26.55
CA ASP A 166 18.93 -0.96 -27.48
C ASP A 166 20.18 -1.41 -26.71
N PHE A 167 20.15 -2.67 -26.26
CA PHE A 167 21.28 -3.32 -25.61
C PHE A 167 22.50 -3.49 -26.52
N SER A 168 22.40 -3.17 -27.82
CA SER A 168 23.53 -3.24 -28.75
C SER A 168 24.35 -1.96 -28.83
N ARG A 169 23.97 -0.89 -28.12
CA ARG A 169 24.80 0.32 -28.05
C ARG A 169 26.00 0.09 -27.12
N PRO A 170 27.24 0.14 -27.63
CA PRO A 170 28.42 0.12 -26.77
C PRO A 170 28.40 1.36 -25.85
N PRO A 171 28.94 1.24 -24.62
CA PRO A 171 29.02 2.37 -23.71
C PRO A 171 29.79 3.54 -24.36
N PRO A 172 29.43 4.80 -24.04
CA PRO A 172 30.17 5.95 -24.53
C PRO A 172 31.64 5.83 -24.10
N PRO A 173 32.60 6.25 -24.95
CA PRO A 173 34.01 6.20 -24.60
C PRO A 173 34.24 7.02 -23.31
N PRO A 174 35.19 6.59 -22.44
CA PRO A 174 35.54 7.35 -21.26
C PRO A 174 35.96 8.77 -21.67
N ARG A 175 35.56 9.76 -20.86
CA ARG A 175 36.00 11.14 -21.06
C ARG A 175 37.53 11.16 -20.97
N PRO A 176 38.22 11.90 -21.85
CA PRO A 176 39.66 12.03 -21.76
C PRO A 176 40.03 12.61 -20.39
N ASP A 177 40.99 11.96 -19.75
CA ASP A 177 41.50 12.32 -18.44
C ASP A 177 42.18 13.70 -18.53
N PRO A 178 41.72 14.72 -17.78
CA PRO A 178 42.32 16.04 -17.83
C PRO A 178 43.78 16.10 -17.34
N GLU A 179 44.32 15.01 -16.77
CA GLU A 179 45.69 14.94 -16.26
C GLU A 179 46.70 14.20 -17.18
N ALA A 180 46.29 13.75 -18.38
CA ALA A 180 47.19 13.02 -19.28
C ALA A 180 48.24 13.89 -20.02
N TRP A 181 48.37 15.19 -19.68
CA TRP A 181 49.30 16.13 -20.33
C TRP A 181 50.08 17.03 -19.34
N MET A 182 50.31 16.57 -18.11
CA MET A 182 51.34 17.12 -17.21
C MET A 182 52.39 16.06 -16.90
#